data_AF-A0A962G261-F1
#
_entry.id   AF-A0A962G261-F1
#
_cell.length_a   1.000
_cell.length_b   1.000
_cell.length_c   1.000
_cell.angle_alpha   90.00
_cell.angle_beta   90.00
_cell.angle_gamma   90.00
#
_symmetry.space_group_name_H-M   'P 1'
#
loop_
_entity.id
_entity.type
_entity.pdbx_description
1 polymer ?
#
loop_
_entity_poly.entity_id
_entity_poly.type
_entity_poly.pdbx_seq_one_letter_code
_entity_poly.pdbx_strand_id
1 'polypeptide(L)'
;MSTGSIAASGQKTLQFTNLAFDSAAVLEVIEVAAEVVATESAETDDDSANDTGSNYYGIDRQADIELTKTAYLQAGTEATEVARGNGFYYDIVVTNHGPSDIGRGGGEAGVTISDTLDPRLQGDTSFCGESSPPCWEFCA
;
A
#
# COMPACT_ATOMS: atom_id res chain seq x y z
N MET A 1 -10.88 22.99 15.71
CA MET A 1 -12.36 22.90 15.86
C MET A 1 -12.71 23.55 17.19
N SER A 2 -13.79 24.32 17.29
CA SER A 2 -14.20 24.92 18.58
C SER A 2 -15.38 24.15 19.15
N THR A 3 -15.34 23.85 20.44
CA THR A 3 -16.45 23.26 21.19
C THR A 3 -17.51 24.30 21.57
N GLY A 4 -17.19 25.60 21.46
CA GLY A 4 -17.99 26.69 22.02
C GLY A 4 -17.98 26.68 23.56
N SER A 5 -18.91 27.41 24.18
CA SER A 5 -19.01 27.49 25.65
C SER A 5 -19.41 26.15 26.27
N ILE A 6 -18.78 25.82 27.40
CA ILE A 6 -19.11 24.68 28.25
C ILE A 6 -19.52 25.27 29.60
N ALA A 7 -20.73 24.95 30.06
CA ALA A 7 -21.18 25.39 31.38
C ALA A 7 -20.46 24.60 32.49
N ALA A 8 -20.46 25.12 33.72
CA ALA A 8 -19.97 24.37 34.88
C ALA A 8 -20.65 23.00 34.97
N SER A 9 -19.84 21.95 35.17
CA SER A 9 -20.26 20.53 35.14
C SER A 9 -20.86 20.06 33.80
N GLY A 10 -20.76 20.86 32.75
CA GLY A 10 -21.16 20.51 31.39
C GLY A 10 -20.10 19.67 30.69
N GLN A 11 -20.53 18.93 29.66
CA GLN A 11 -19.64 18.10 28.85
C GLN A 11 -19.95 18.31 27.37
N LYS A 12 -18.92 18.18 26.52
CA LYS A 12 -19.07 18.07 25.07
C LYS A 12 -18.24 16.90 24.56
N THR A 13 -18.77 16.23 23.55
CA THR A 13 -18.12 15.08 22.91
C THR A 13 -17.99 15.36 21.42
N LEU A 14 -16.80 15.13 20.88
CA LEU A 14 -16.53 15.17 19.44
C LEU A 14 -16.32 13.74 18.96
N GLN A 15 -16.96 13.37 17.86
CA GLN A 15 -16.84 12.04 17.25
C GLN A 15 -16.21 12.15 15.86
N PHE A 16 -15.18 11.34 15.62
CA PHE A 16 -14.55 11.17 14.32
C PHE A 16 -14.89 9.76 13.81
N THR A 17 -15.53 9.66 12.66
CA THR A 17 -16.03 8.37 12.13
C THR A 17 -15.15 7.78 11.04
N ASN A 18 -14.42 8.60 10.30
CA ASN A 18 -13.56 8.18 9.20
C ASN A 18 -12.16 8.76 9.36
N LEU A 19 -11.30 8.05 10.09
CA LEU A 19 -9.87 8.34 10.14
C LEU A 19 -9.19 7.48 9.07
N ALA A 20 -8.66 8.12 8.03
CA ALA A 20 -7.92 7.43 6.98
C ALA A 20 -6.48 7.18 7.43
N PHE A 21 -5.98 5.99 7.12
CA PHE A 21 -4.56 5.65 7.28
C PHE A 21 -3.92 5.62 5.89
N ASP A 22 -2.68 6.11 5.80
CA ASP A 22 -1.90 6.09 4.56
C ASP A 22 -1.46 4.65 4.26
N SER A 23 -1.88 4.08 3.13
CA SER A 23 -1.53 2.72 2.73
C SER A 23 -0.01 2.52 2.60
N ALA A 24 0.74 3.59 2.35
CA ALA A 24 2.20 3.59 2.24
C ALA A 24 2.91 3.67 3.60
N ALA A 25 2.22 4.01 4.69
CA ALA A 25 2.86 4.24 5.98
C ALA A 25 3.31 2.94 6.64
N VAL A 26 4.60 2.87 6.96
CA VAL A 26 5.27 1.74 7.63
C VAL A 26 5.18 1.86 9.16
N LEU A 27 4.33 2.76 9.66
CA LEU A 27 4.14 2.94 11.09
C LEU A 27 3.40 1.71 11.64
N GLU A 28 3.85 1.21 12.79
CA GLU A 28 3.18 0.10 13.50
C GLU A 28 2.07 0.61 14.43
N VAL A 29 2.09 1.92 14.75
CA VAL A 29 1.20 2.56 15.71
C VAL A 29 0.77 3.94 15.20
N ILE A 30 -0.53 4.25 15.33
CA ILE A 30 -1.08 5.60 15.16
C ILE A 30 -1.33 6.21 16.55
N GLU A 31 -0.83 7.41 16.77
CA GLU A 31 -1.22 8.24 17.91
C GLU A 31 -2.35 9.18 17.50
N VAL A 32 -3.42 9.21 18.29
CA VAL A 32 -4.51 10.17 18.17
C VAL A 32 -4.54 11.01 19.44
N ALA A 33 -4.07 12.25 19.33
CA ALA A 33 -4.01 13.20 20.42
C ALA A 33 -5.06 14.31 20.28
N ALA A 34 -5.52 14.81 21.42
CA ALA A 34 -6.39 15.98 21.53
C ALA A 34 -5.87 16.89 22.66
N GLU A 35 -6.07 18.18 22.48
CA GLU A 35 -5.70 19.23 23.42
C GLU A 35 -6.88 20.22 23.50
N VAL A 36 -7.17 20.71 24.70
CA VAL A 36 -8.11 21.82 24.91
C VAL A 36 -7.31 23.07 25.28
N VAL A 37 -7.68 24.21 24.70
CA VAL A 37 -7.09 25.52 25.00
C VAL A 37 -8.21 26.54 25.12
N ALA A 38 -8.30 27.21 26.26
CA ALA A 38 -9.22 28.33 26.47
C ALA A 38 -8.58 29.63 25.94
N THR A 39 -8.97 30.06 24.72
CA THR A 39 -8.49 31.32 24.12
C THR A 39 -9.49 32.45 24.38
N GLU A 40 -9.02 33.66 24.70
CA GLU A 40 -9.88 34.83 25.00
C GLU A 40 -10.92 34.59 26.12
N SER A 41 -10.56 33.80 27.14
CA SER A 41 -11.40 33.54 28.32
C SER A 41 -11.13 34.57 29.42
N ALA A 42 -12.19 35.03 30.10
CA ALA A 42 -12.07 35.79 31.35
C ALA A 42 -11.85 34.89 32.58
N GLU A 43 -12.12 33.60 32.44
CA GLU A 43 -11.94 32.58 33.47
C GLU A 43 -10.58 31.89 33.31
N THR A 44 -9.94 31.54 34.43
CA THR A 44 -8.68 30.79 34.46
C THR A 44 -8.92 29.29 34.60
N ASP A 45 -8.10 28.50 33.93
CA ASP A 45 -7.95 27.08 34.23
C ASP A 45 -6.86 26.92 35.30
N ASP A 46 -7.24 26.37 36.45
CA ASP A 46 -6.34 26.20 37.59
C ASP A 46 -5.51 24.90 37.49
N ASP A 47 -5.84 23.98 36.57
CA ASP A 47 -5.13 22.70 36.37
C ASP A 47 -4.94 22.37 34.89
N SER A 48 -4.01 23.07 34.24
CA SER A 48 -3.67 22.84 32.84
C SER A 48 -2.98 21.49 32.56
N ALA A 49 -2.67 20.68 33.59
CA ALA A 49 -2.03 19.38 33.39
C ALA A 49 -3.01 18.32 32.84
N ASN A 50 -4.32 18.59 32.91
CA ASN A 50 -5.37 17.68 32.47
C ASN A 50 -5.95 18.03 31.08
N ASP A 51 -5.37 19.02 30.40
CA ASP A 51 -5.87 19.55 29.12
C ASP A 51 -5.50 18.72 27.87
N THR A 52 -4.77 17.62 28.05
CA THR A 52 -4.32 16.76 26.95
C THR A 52 -4.80 15.33 27.13
N GLY A 53 -5.07 14.66 26.02
CA GLY A 53 -5.39 13.24 26.00
C GLY A 53 -4.91 12.59 24.71
N SER A 54 -4.35 11.39 24.81
CA SER A 54 -3.85 10.62 23.68
C SER A 54 -4.31 9.17 23.74
N ASN A 55 -4.57 8.58 22.57
CA ASN A 55 -4.77 7.14 22.42
C ASN A 55 -3.83 6.59 21.34
N TYR A 56 -3.49 5.32 21.47
CA TYR A 56 -2.63 4.61 20.55
C TYR A 56 -3.38 3.43 19.94
N TYR A 57 -3.20 3.24 18.64
CA TYR A 57 -3.83 2.15 17.90
C TYR A 57 -2.75 1.38 17.14
N GLY A 58 -2.70 0.07 17.35
CA GLY A 58 -1.90 -0.82 16.51
C GLY A 58 -2.49 -0.90 15.11
N ILE A 59 -1.63 -1.00 14.10
CA ILE A 59 -2.03 -1.08 12.70
C ILE A 59 -1.86 -2.52 12.20
N ASP A 60 -2.94 -3.10 11.70
CA ASP A 60 -2.90 -4.37 10.99
C ASP A 60 -2.70 -4.11 9.49
N ARG A 61 -1.44 -4.19 9.05
CA ARG A 61 -1.07 -4.00 7.64
C ARG A 61 -1.44 -5.26 6.86
N GLN A 62 -2.38 -5.14 5.93
CA GLN A 62 -2.82 -6.21 5.05
C GLN A 62 -2.73 -5.77 3.58
N ALA A 63 -2.26 -6.66 2.72
CA ALA A 63 -2.23 -6.48 1.28
C ALA A 63 -2.84 -7.72 0.61
N ASP A 64 -3.53 -7.52 -0.50
CA ASP A 64 -4.13 -8.55 -1.32
C ASP A 64 -3.49 -8.53 -2.70
N ILE A 65 -2.65 -9.52 -3.00
CA ILE A 65 -1.82 -9.56 -4.20
C ILE A 65 -2.37 -10.60 -5.18
N GLU A 66 -2.71 -10.14 -6.38
CA GLU A 66 -3.11 -10.97 -7.51
C GLU A 66 -2.00 -10.96 -8.57
N LEU A 67 -1.75 -12.13 -9.16
CA LEU A 67 -0.90 -12.27 -10.35
C LEU A 67 -1.71 -12.91 -11.48
N THR A 68 -1.67 -12.28 -12.64
CA THR A 68 -2.17 -12.87 -13.88
C THR A 68 -1.04 -13.02 -14.88
N LYS A 69 -1.09 -14.11 -15.66
CA LYS A 69 -0.15 -14.39 -16.74
C LYS A 69 -0.93 -14.79 -17.97
N THR A 70 -0.84 -13.99 -19.02
CA THR A 70 -1.61 -14.18 -20.25
C THR A 70 -0.67 -14.24 -21.44
N ALA A 71 -0.83 -15.23 -22.31
CA ALA A 71 -0.02 -15.38 -23.51
C ALA A 71 -0.66 -14.64 -24.69
N TYR A 72 0.18 -14.07 -25.56
CA TYR A 72 -0.25 -13.36 -26.76
C TYR A 72 0.63 -13.74 -27.95
N LEU A 73 0.00 -13.87 -29.12
CA LEU A 73 0.73 -13.93 -30.39
C LEU A 73 1.29 -12.54 -30.73
N GLN A 74 2.31 -12.46 -31.59
CA GLN A 74 2.91 -11.16 -31.97
C GLN A 74 1.93 -10.15 -32.59
N ALA A 75 0.75 -10.59 -33.04
CA ALA A 75 -0.31 -9.71 -33.51
C ALA A 75 -1.15 -9.07 -32.38
N GLY A 76 -0.83 -9.34 -31.10
CA GLY A 76 -1.56 -8.83 -29.92
C GLY A 76 -2.81 -9.62 -29.55
N THR A 77 -3.01 -10.79 -30.15
CA THR A 77 -4.16 -11.67 -29.85
C THR A 77 -3.80 -12.66 -28.75
N GLU A 78 -4.66 -12.78 -27.75
CA GLU A 78 -4.49 -13.76 -26.68
C GLU A 78 -4.38 -15.18 -27.27
N ALA A 79 -3.40 -15.93 -26.79
CA ALA A 79 -3.03 -17.24 -27.30
C ALA A 79 -3.35 -18.32 -26.27
N THR A 80 -4.25 -19.24 -26.63
CA THR A 80 -4.43 -20.51 -25.90
C THR A 80 -3.62 -21.65 -26.51
N GLU A 81 -3.17 -21.49 -27.76
CA GLU A 81 -2.33 -22.43 -28.49
C GLU A 81 -1.32 -21.65 -29.35
N VAL A 82 -0.11 -22.21 -29.52
CA VAL A 82 0.94 -21.62 -30.35
C VAL A 82 1.42 -22.65 -31.37
N ALA A 83 1.32 -22.30 -32.66
CA ALA A 83 1.84 -23.14 -33.73
C ALA A 83 3.39 -23.19 -33.68
N ARG A 84 3.96 -24.35 -34.01
CA ARG A 84 5.42 -24.52 -34.02
C ARG A 84 6.09 -23.51 -34.93
N GLY A 85 7.13 -22.84 -34.42
CA GLY A 85 7.90 -21.83 -35.14
C GLY A 85 7.34 -20.41 -35.05
N ASN A 86 6.13 -20.22 -34.49
CA ASN A 86 5.59 -18.89 -34.26
C ASN A 86 6.10 -18.33 -32.92
N GLY A 87 6.46 -17.05 -32.92
CA GLY A 87 6.74 -16.30 -31.70
C GLY A 87 5.46 -15.91 -30.97
N PHE A 88 5.57 -15.81 -29.65
CA PHE A 88 4.53 -15.34 -28.74
C PHE A 88 5.22 -14.68 -27.53
N TYR A 89 4.47 -13.92 -26.74
CA TYR A 89 4.95 -13.28 -25.52
C TYR A 89 3.93 -13.45 -24.39
N TYR A 90 4.32 -13.12 -23.15
CA TYR A 90 3.41 -13.11 -22.00
C TYR A 90 3.34 -11.71 -21.41
N ASP A 91 2.14 -11.33 -20.99
CA ASP A 91 1.96 -10.26 -20.02
C ASP A 91 1.82 -10.89 -18.63
N ILE A 92 2.71 -10.51 -17.71
CA ILE A 92 2.59 -10.81 -16.29
C ILE A 92 2.17 -9.52 -15.60
N VAL A 93 0.97 -9.51 -15.03
CA VAL A 93 0.44 -8.35 -14.30
C VAL A 93 0.32 -8.72 -12.83
N VAL A 94 0.90 -7.89 -11.97
CA VAL A 94 0.74 -7.99 -10.52
C VAL A 94 -0.10 -6.81 -10.05
N THR A 95 -1.20 -7.11 -9.37
CA THR A 95 -2.12 -6.11 -8.83
C THR A 95 -2.15 -6.24 -7.31
N ASN A 96 -2.03 -5.11 -6.62
CA ASN A 96 -2.33 -5.05 -5.18
C ASN A 96 -3.72 -4.44 -5.01
N HIS A 97 -4.69 -5.24 -4.60
CA HIS A 97 -6.06 -4.80 -4.31
C HIS A 97 -6.17 -4.08 -2.95
N GLY A 98 -5.04 -3.91 -2.25
CA GLY A 98 -4.94 -3.20 -0.99
C GLY A 98 -5.36 -4.07 0.20
N PRO A 99 -5.69 -3.47 1.36
CA PRO A 99 -5.73 -2.03 1.64
C PRO A 99 -4.36 -1.34 1.79
N SER A 100 -3.26 -2.09 2.01
CA SER A 100 -1.93 -1.51 2.28
C SER A 100 -0.96 -1.70 1.12
N ASP A 101 0.02 -0.81 1.00
CA ASP A 101 1.19 -0.99 0.14
C ASP A 101 2.10 -2.12 0.66
N ILE A 102 2.82 -2.78 -0.24
CA ILE A 102 3.81 -3.82 0.06
C ILE A 102 5.22 -3.36 -0.35
N GLY A 103 6.24 -3.63 0.48
CA GLY A 103 7.64 -3.41 0.11
C GLY A 103 8.18 -2.00 0.34
N ARG A 104 7.49 -1.19 1.14
CA ARG A 104 7.93 0.19 1.44
C ARG A 104 8.62 0.33 2.78
N GLY A 105 8.57 -0.69 3.64
CA GLY A 105 9.26 -0.72 4.92
C GLY A 105 10.76 -0.96 4.81
N GLY A 106 11.52 -0.41 5.76
CA GLY A 106 12.94 -0.74 5.91
C GLY A 106 13.10 -2.24 6.17
N GLY A 107 13.71 -2.97 5.23
CA GLY A 107 13.86 -4.42 5.30
C GLY A 107 12.74 -5.23 4.63
N GLU A 108 11.72 -4.59 4.07
CA GLU A 108 10.74 -5.27 3.22
C GLU A 108 11.29 -5.39 1.78
N ALA A 109 11.23 -6.59 1.19
CA ALA A 109 11.67 -6.82 -0.19
C ALA A 109 10.56 -6.56 -1.23
N GLY A 110 9.33 -6.29 -0.79
CA GLY A 110 8.16 -6.17 -1.67
C GLY A 110 7.73 -7.51 -2.28
N VAL A 111 7.14 -7.47 -3.48
CA VAL A 111 6.73 -8.66 -4.22
C VAL A 111 7.90 -9.16 -5.06
N THR A 112 8.24 -10.45 -4.91
CA THR A 112 9.18 -11.15 -5.80
C THR A 112 8.39 -12.03 -6.75
N ILE A 113 8.66 -11.91 -8.05
CA ILE A 113 8.07 -12.78 -9.08
C ILE A 113 9.14 -13.79 -9.50
N SER A 114 8.77 -15.06 -9.49
CA SER A 114 9.52 -16.12 -10.17
C SER A 114 8.59 -16.72 -11.21
N ASP A 115 9.00 -16.69 -12.45
CA ASP A 115 8.44 -17.55 -13.49
C ASP A 115 9.35 -18.76 -13.65
N THR A 116 8.90 -19.77 -14.35
CA THR A 116 9.76 -20.89 -14.75
C THR A 116 9.38 -21.27 -16.16
N LEU A 117 10.28 -20.98 -17.10
CA LEU A 117 10.03 -21.28 -18.51
C LEU A 117 10.23 -22.77 -18.83
N ASP A 118 9.39 -23.29 -19.73
CA ASP A 118 9.57 -24.63 -20.29
C ASP A 118 10.86 -24.67 -21.11
N PRO A 119 11.76 -25.66 -20.92
CA PRO A 119 13.06 -25.72 -21.58
C PRO A 119 12.98 -25.87 -23.11
N ARG A 120 11.79 -26.18 -23.67
CA ARG A 120 11.57 -26.21 -25.13
C ARG A 120 11.39 -24.82 -25.73
N LEU A 121 11.13 -23.81 -24.90
CA LEU A 121 11.12 -22.43 -25.35
C LEU A 121 12.57 -22.00 -25.59
N GLN A 122 12.92 -21.85 -26.86
CA GLN A 122 14.18 -21.25 -27.26
C GLN A 122 13.95 -19.75 -27.30
N GLY A 123 14.41 -19.03 -26.26
CA GLY A 123 14.21 -17.59 -26.13
C GLY A 123 14.77 -16.80 -27.31
N ASP A 124 14.26 -15.59 -27.54
CA ASP A 124 14.87 -14.65 -28.48
C ASP A 124 16.02 -13.91 -27.77
N THR A 125 17.26 -14.32 -28.07
CA THR A 125 18.48 -13.72 -27.48
C THR A 125 18.66 -12.22 -27.81
N SER A 126 17.86 -11.67 -28.74
CA SER A 126 17.89 -10.27 -29.15
C SER A 126 17.36 -9.31 -28.07
N PHE A 127 16.55 -9.80 -27.13
CA PHE A 127 15.98 -9.00 -26.03
C PHE A 127 16.87 -8.97 -24.77
N CYS A 128 17.98 -9.71 -24.75
CA CYS A 128 18.91 -9.77 -23.62
C CYS A 128 19.81 -8.52 -23.45
N GLY A 129 19.61 -7.47 -24.26
CA GLY A 129 20.46 -6.27 -24.28
C GLY A 129 19.93 -5.06 -23.49
N GLU A 130 18.68 -5.07 -23.06
CA GLU A 130 18.08 -3.94 -22.33
C GLU A 130 18.39 -4.09 -20.84
N SER A 131 19.20 -3.18 -20.29
CA SER A 131 19.71 -3.22 -18.92
C SER A 131 18.68 -2.82 -17.85
N SER A 132 17.38 -2.91 -18.12
CA SER A 132 16.34 -2.53 -17.16
C SER A 132 15.68 -3.79 -16.57
N PRO A 133 15.79 -4.03 -15.24
CA PRO A 133 15.27 -5.23 -14.60
C PRO A 133 13.72 -5.31 -14.60
N PRO A 134 13.14 -6.51 -14.35
CA PRO A 134 13.83 -7.70 -13.88
C PRO A 134 14.15 -8.69 -15.00
N CYS A 135 15.45 -8.91 -15.14
CA CYS A 135 16.19 -9.72 -16.10
C CYS A 135 16.25 -11.22 -15.71
N TRP A 136 15.20 -11.77 -15.09
CA TRP A 136 15.15 -13.21 -14.84
C TRP A 136 14.58 -13.93 -16.08
N GLU A 137 15.27 -14.99 -16.53
CA GLU A 137 14.79 -16.04 -17.45
C GLU A 137 14.79 -15.84 -18.99
N PHE A 138 15.83 -15.28 -19.59
CA PHE A 138 16.12 -15.57 -21.02
C PHE A 138 17.51 -16.15 -21.29
N CYS A 139 18.26 -16.49 -20.23
CA CYS A 139 19.57 -17.12 -20.33
C CYS A 139 19.56 -18.49 -19.63
N ALA A 140 19.14 -19.53 -20.34
CA ALA A 140 19.47 -20.91 -20.03
C ALA A 140 20.34 -21.48 -21.16
#